data_AF-A0A0B0EG59-F1
#
_entry.id   AF-A0A0B0EG59-F1
#
_cell.length_a   1.000
_cell.length_b   1.000
_cell.length_c   1.000
_cell.angle_alpha   90.00
_cell.angle_beta   90.00
_cell.angle_gamma   90.00
#
_symmetry.space_group_name_H-M   'P 1'
#
loop_
_entity.id
_entity.type
_entity.pdbx_description
1 polymer ?
#
loop_
_entity_poly.entity_id
_entity_poly.type
_entity_poly.pdbx_seq_one_letter_code
_entity_poly.pdbx_strand_id
1 'polypeptide(L)'
;MKLLDQVRDVIRKKHYSIRTEQAYVDWAKRYILFHKKHHPKDMGEKEIAQFISHLATDRRVASSTQNQALNAIVFLYKHVLNIELGDFGHMERAKKPEKLPTVMARKEVNQVLSSMSGVNQLMAKLLYGCGLRLMECVRLRVKDIDFEQNHIIVRDGKGMKDRSTMLPEQLKPLLKEHLEGVR
;
A
#
# COMPACT_ATOMS: atom_id res chain seq x y z
N MET A 1 11.17 12.13 24.25
CA MET A 1 10.55 11.25 23.24
C MET A 1 11.55 11.00 22.12
N LYS A 2 11.78 9.75 21.69
CA LYS A 2 12.74 9.46 20.59
C LYS A 2 12.12 9.89 19.25
N LEU A 3 12.93 10.40 18.32
CA LEU A 3 12.45 10.98 17.06
C LEU A 3 11.50 10.04 16.27
N LEU A 4 11.86 8.75 16.16
CA LEU A 4 11.03 7.78 15.43
C LEU A 4 9.67 7.52 16.10
N ASP A 5 9.56 7.70 17.42
CA ASP A 5 8.27 7.62 18.11
C ASP A 5 7.41 8.84 17.77
N GLN A 6 8.01 10.02 17.67
CA GLN A 6 7.31 11.22 17.18
C GLN A 6 6.78 11.03 15.76
N VAL A 7 7.55 10.38 14.87
CA VAL A 7 7.09 10.05 13.52
C VAL A 7 5.84 9.17 13.57
N ARG A 8 5.83 8.12 14.40
CA ARG A 8 4.67 7.22 14.57
C ARG A 8 3.46 7.99 15.09
N ASP A 9 3.64 8.81 16.10
CA ASP A 9 2.54 9.57 16.72
C ASP A 9 1.89 10.52 15.72
N VAL A 10 2.68 11.25 14.93
CA VAL A 10 2.17 12.18 13.92
C VAL A 10 1.45 11.43 12.79
N ILE A 11 1.99 10.28 12.34
CA ILE A 11 1.35 9.44 11.32
C ILE A 11 -0.02 8.93 11.82
N ARG A 12 -0.08 8.44 13.06
CA ARG A 12 -1.32 7.94 13.67
C ARG A 12 -2.33 9.05 13.89
N LYS A 13 -1.90 10.22 14.36
CA LYS A 13 -2.76 11.41 14.52
C LYS A 13 -3.34 11.88 13.19
N LYS A 14 -2.62 11.71 12.09
CA LYS A 14 -3.09 11.99 10.72
C LYS A 14 -3.90 10.84 10.10
N HIS A 15 -4.20 9.78 10.85
CA HIS A 15 -4.96 8.60 10.42
C HIS A 15 -4.39 7.92 9.16
N TYR A 16 -3.06 7.95 9.01
CA TYR A 16 -2.39 7.23 7.94
C TYR A 16 -2.39 5.73 8.22
N SER A 17 -2.26 4.93 7.16
CA SER A 17 -2.24 3.47 7.29
C SER A 17 -1.00 2.99 8.05
N ILE A 18 -1.12 1.84 8.74
CA ILE A 18 0.03 1.18 9.39
C ILE A 18 1.17 0.85 8.41
N ARG A 19 0.85 0.59 7.14
CA ARG A 19 1.86 0.38 6.08
C ARG A 19 2.63 1.65 5.78
N THR A 20 1.95 2.81 5.81
CA THR A 20 2.60 4.11 5.68
C THR A 20 3.50 4.38 6.88
N GLU A 21 3.04 4.08 8.10
CA GLU A 21 3.87 4.17 9.32
C GLU A 21 5.16 3.38 9.18
N GLN A 22 5.06 2.09 8.85
CA GLN A 22 6.20 1.20 8.69
C GLN A 22 7.17 1.70 7.63
N ALA A 23 6.66 2.07 6.45
CA ALA A 23 7.48 2.57 5.37
C ALA A 23 8.19 3.89 5.75
N TYR A 24 7.48 4.84 6.35
CA TYR A 24 8.03 6.16 6.65
C TYR A 24 9.06 6.09 7.78
N VAL A 25 8.80 5.29 8.82
CA VAL A 25 9.75 5.06 9.90
C VAL A 25 11.02 4.36 9.38
N ASP A 26 10.87 3.38 8.49
CA ASP A 26 12.03 2.68 7.91
C ASP A 26 12.86 3.62 7.02
N TRP A 27 12.22 4.45 6.18
CA TRP A 27 12.92 5.45 5.39
C TRP A 27 13.60 6.52 6.24
N ALA A 28 12.94 7.05 7.27
CA ALA A 28 13.54 7.98 8.21
C ALA A 28 14.77 7.36 8.90
N LYS A 29 14.68 6.09 9.33
CA LYS A 29 15.79 5.37 9.94
C LYS A 29 16.96 5.21 8.97
N ARG A 30 16.70 4.80 7.71
CA ARG A 30 17.75 4.65 6.68
C ARG A 30 18.44 5.97 6.37
N TYR A 31 17.68 7.06 6.27
CA TYR A 31 18.20 8.40 6.06
C TYR A 31 19.14 8.83 7.21
N ILE A 32 18.71 8.66 8.46
CA ILE A 32 19.52 8.98 9.65
C ILE A 32 20.79 8.11 9.71
N LEU A 33 20.69 6.82 9.40
CA LEU A 33 21.85 5.92 9.41
C LEU A 33 22.84 6.23 8.29
N PHE A 34 22.37 6.61 7.10
CA PHE A 34 23.22 7.05 6.00
C PHE A 34 24.07 8.27 6.40
N HIS A 35 23.47 9.21 7.13
CA HIS A 35 24.15 10.38 7.69
C HIS A 35 24.77 10.14 9.08
N LYS A 36 25.22 8.90 9.35
CA LYS A 36 25.98 8.54 10.57
C LYS A 36 25.30 8.93 11.89
N LYS A 37 23.96 8.87 11.93
CA LYS A 37 23.12 9.26 13.08
C LYS A 37 23.13 10.75 13.40
N HIS A 38 23.51 11.61 12.46
CA HIS A 38 23.26 13.05 12.57
C HIS A 38 21.77 13.31 12.69
N HIS A 39 21.40 14.26 13.56
CA HIS A 39 20.00 14.54 13.82
C HIS A 39 19.40 15.32 12.63
N PRO A 40 18.22 14.94 12.09
CA PRO A 40 17.63 15.60 10.93
C PRO A 40 17.34 17.10 11.06
N LYS A 41 17.30 17.64 12.28
CA LYS A 41 17.19 19.09 12.51
C LYS A 41 18.44 19.86 12.10
N ASP A 42 19.60 19.21 12.11
CA ASP A 42 20.90 19.80 11.78
C ASP A 42 21.29 19.48 10.32
N MET A 43 20.35 18.95 9.55
CA MET A 43 20.50 18.56 8.15
C MET A 43 19.42 19.26 7.34
N GLY A 44 19.65 19.45 6.05
CA GLY A 44 18.71 20.11 5.16
C GLY A 44 18.68 19.48 3.77
N GLU A 45 18.37 20.31 2.79
CA GLU A 45 18.16 19.87 1.41
C GLU A 45 19.36 19.15 0.81
N LYS A 46 20.58 19.58 1.17
CA LYS A 46 21.83 18.96 0.72
C LYS A 46 21.91 17.48 1.13
N GLU A 47 21.64 17.18 2.39
CA GLU A 47 21.68 15.82 2.94
C GLU A 47 20.57 14.95 2.36
N ILE A 48 19.40 15.54 2.11
CA ILE A 48 18.29 14.87 1.44
C ILE A 48 18.70 14.51 0.00
N ALA A 49 19.24 15.45 -0.77
CA ALA A 49 19.67 15.23 -2.15
C ALA A 49 20.78 14.16 -2.24
N GLN A 50 21.75 14.19 -1.33
CA GLN A 50 22.78 13.15 -1.23
C GLN A 50 22.19 11.76 -0.99
N PHE A 51 21.23 11.64 -0.07
CA PHE A 51 20.61 10.36 0.21
C PHE A 51 19.78 9.84 -0.97
N ILE A 52 18.99 10.70 -1.61
CA ILE A 52 18.21 10.30 -2.79
C ILE A 52 19.13 9.94 -3.96
N SER A 53 20.22 10.69 -4.17
CA SER A 53 21.23 10.37 -5.18
C SER A 53 21.87 9.00 -4.92
N HIS A 54 22.29 8.72 -3.68
CA HIS A 54 22.80 7.40 -3.27
C HIS A 54 21.81 6.25 -3.56
N LEU A 55 20.50 6.49 -3.33
CA LEU A 55 19.48 5.50 -3.68
C LEU A 55 19.41 5.25 -5.19
N ALA A 56 19.59 6.28 -6.00
CA ALA A 56 19.52 6.21 -7.45
C ALA A 56 20.79 5.60 -8.09
N THR A 57 21.98 6.00 -7.65
CA THR A 57 23.26 5.64 -8.29
C THR A 57 23.85 4.35 -7.72
N ASP A 58 24.00 4.29 -6.39
CA ASP A 58 24.70 3.19 -5.72
C ASP A 58 23.77 2.01 -5.47
N ARG A 59 22.55 2.30 -5.01
CA ARG A 59 21.54 1.26 -4.71
C ARG A 59 20.67 0.92 -5.92
N ARG A 60 20.71 1.74 -6.98
CA ARG A 60 19.96 1.56 -8.24
C ARG A 60 18.49 1.21 -8.03
N VAL A 61 17.85 1.84 -7.04
CA VAL A 61 16.45 1.53 -6.71
C VAL A 61 15.50 2.16 -7.74
N ALA A 62 14.36 1.50 -7.95
CA ALA A 62 13.33 1.99 -8.87
C ALA A 62 12.81 3.39 -8.50
N SER A 63 12.37 4.15 -9.50
CA SER A 63 11.80 5.50 -9.34
C SER A 63 10.71 5.59 -8.26
N SER A 64 9.84 4.58 -8.17
CA SER A 64 8.78 4.53 -7.15
C SER A 64 9.33 4.43 -5.73
N THR A 65 10.46 3.74 -5.55
CA THR A 65 11.14 3.58 -4.27
C THR A 65 11.81 4.88 -3.85
N GLN A 66 12.46 5.58 -4.78
CA GLN A 66 13.02 6.92 -4.53
C GLN A 66 11.94 7.90 -4.11
N ASN A 67 10.80 7.92 -4.82
CA ASN A 67 9.68 8.79 -4.50
C ASN A 67 9.06 8.46 -3.12
N GLN A 68 9.00 7.19 -2.72
CA GLN A 68 8.53 6.81 -1.39
C GLN A 68 9.48 7.28 -0.30
N ALA A 69 10.80 7.14 -0.50
CA ALA A 69 11.82 7.64 0.40
C ALA A 69 11.73 9.17 0.55
N LEU A 70 11.65 9.89 -0.58
CA LEU A 70 11.50 11.34 -0.60
C LEU A 70 10.25 11.79 0.16
N ASN A 71 9.09 11.18 -0.10
CA ASN A 71 7.85 11.51 0.60
C ASN A 71 7.95 11.29 2.12
N ALA A 72 8.61 10.22 2.56
CA ALA A 72 8.83 9.95 3.97
C ALA A 72 9.73 11.00 4.64
N ILE A 73 10.79 11.42 3.95
CA ILE A 73 11.72 12.45 4.45
C ILE A 73 11.03 13.82 4.48
N VAL A 74 10.35 14.21 3.41
CA VAL A 74 9.55 15.47 3.39
C VAL A 74 8.51 15.46 4.51
N PHE A 75 7.85 14.34 4.76
CA PHE A 75 6.93 14.21 5.89
C PHE A 75 7.61 14.41 7.24
N LEU A 76 8.78 13.81 7.45
CA LEU A 76 9.58 13.98 8.67
C LEU A 76 9.87 15.47 8.92
N TYR A 77 10.39 16.19 7.94
CA TYR A 77 10.71 17.61 8.09
C TYR A 77 9.46 18.46 8.29
N LYS A 78 8.47 18.34 7.40
CA LYS A 78 7.28 19.19 7.41
C LYS A 78 6.35 18.96 8.59
N HIS A 79 6.13 17.70 8.98
CA HIS A 79 5.07 17.36 9.94
C HIS A 79 5.57 16.91 11.31
N VAL A 80 6.83 16.49 11.42
CA VAL A 80 7.39 16.05 12.72
C VAL A 80 8.33 17.11 13.27
N LEU A 81 9.21 17.67 12.42
CA LEU A 81 10.16 18.70 12.84
C LEU A 81 9.63 20.13 12.70
N ASN A 82 8.55 20.32 11.94
CA ASN A 82 8.00 21.63 11.55
C ASN A 82 9.06 22.53 10.90
N ILE A 83 9.92 21.94 10.09
CA ILE A 83 10.92 22.65 9.29
C ILE A 83 10.38 22.71 7.87
N GLU A 84 10.22 23.94 7.36
CA GLU A 84 9.95 24.16 5.95
C GLU A 84 11.24 23.94 5.16
N LEU A 85 11.22 22.91 4.32
CA LEU A 85 12.23 22.74 3.29
C LEU A 85 11.86 23.68 2.15
N GLY A 86 12.85 24.32 1.53
CA GLY A 86 12.66 25.19 0.38
C GLY A 86 12.14 24.44 -0.85
N ASP A 87 12.08 25.14 -1.98
CA ASP A 87 11.54 24.54 -3.19
C ASP A 87 12.50 23.47 -3.73
N PHE A 88 12.01 22.23 -3.88
CA PHE A 88 12.77 21.07 -4.36
C PHE A 88 13.05 21.15 -5.87
N GLY A 89 13.19 22.35 -6.43
CA GLY A 89 13.18 22.69 -7.85
C GLY A 89 14.21 21.96 -8.73
N HIS A 90 15.12 21.19 -8.14
CA HIS A 90 16.13 20.39 -8.85
C HIS A 90 16.15 18.89 -8.51
N MET A 91 15.35 18.42 -7.55
CA MET A 91 15.15 16.97 -7.41
C MET A 91 14.01 16.55 -8.33
N GLU A 92 14.33 16.36 -9.62
CA GLU A 92 13.41 15.74 -10.56
C GLU A 92 12.87 14.45 -9.94
N ARG A 93 11.58 14.45 -9.57
CA ARG A 93 10.92 13.21 -9.14
C ARG A 93 11.15 12.20 -10.22
N ALA A 94 11.79 11.09 -9.86
CA ALA A 94 12.11 10.05 -10.82
C ALA A 94 10.82 9.65 -11.55
N LYS A 95 10.77 9.89 -12.87
CA LYS A 95 9.60 9.55 -13.68
C LYS A 95 9.35 8.06 -13.55
N LYS A 96 8.15 7.71 -13.14
CA LYS A 96 7.73 6.31 -13.10
C LYS A 96 7.42 5.89 -14.53
N PRO A 97 8.06 4.85 -15.09
CA PRO A 97 7.65 4.33 -16.38
C PRO A 97 6.20 3.86 -16.28
N GLU A 98 5.33 4.33 -17.18
CA GLU A 98 3.97 3.81 -17.29
C GLU A 98 4.05 2.39 -17.86
N LYS A 99 3.77 1.40 -17.01
CA LYS A 99 3.63 0.02 -17.47
C LYS A 99 2.20 -0.17 -17.94
N LEU A 100 2.03 -0.65 -19.18
CA LEU A 100 0.73 -1.13 -19.64
C LEU A 100 0.28 -2.28 -18.73
N PRO A 101 -0.98 -2.29 -18.25
CA PRO A 101 -1.50 -3.41 -17.49
C PRO A 101 -1.47 -4.68 -18.35
N THR A 102 -0.66 -5.66 -17.98
CA THR A 102 -0.74 -7.00 -18.59
C THR A 102 -1.93 -7.72 -17.96
N VAL A 103 -2.95 -7.99 -18.76
CA VAL A 103 -4.12 -8.78 -18.34
C VAL A 103 -3.94 -10.22 -18.75
N MET A 104 -4.41 -11.15 -17.92
CA MET A 104 -4.41 -12.58 -18.24
C MET A 104 -5.58 -12.90 -19.18
N ALA A 105 -5.33 -13.75 -20.18
CA ALA A 105 -6.38 -14.34 -20.98
C ALA A 105 -7.23 -15.30 -20.13
N ARG A 106 -8.50 -15.48 -20.50
CA ARG A 106 -9.43 -16.35 -19.77
C ARG A 106 -8.90 -17.79 -19.59
N LYS A 107 -8.18 -18.31 -20.57
CA LYS A 107 -7.53 -19.63 -20.50
C LYS A 107 -6.46 -19.69 -19.41
N GLU A 108 -5.63 -18.66 -19.29
CA GLU A 108 -4.58 -18.58 -18.28
C GLU A 108 -5.18 -18.44 -16.87
N VAL A 109 -6.24 -17.64 -16.73
CA VAL A 109 -6.97 -17.52 -15.46
C VAL A 109 -7.52 -18.88 -15.02
N ASN A 110 -8.13 -19.63 -15.94
CA ASN A 110 -8.65 -20.96 -15.63
C ASN A 110 -7.52 -21.91 -15.18
N GLN A 111 -6.36 -21.89 -15.84
CA GLN A 111 -5.21 -22.71 -15.45
C GLN A 111 -4.69 -22.37 -14.05
N VAL A 112 -4.61 -21.09 -13.71
CA VAL A 112 -4.21 -20.65 -12.36
C VAL A 112 -5.26 -21.11 -11.34
N LEU A 113 -6.54 -20.81 -11.56
CA LEU A 113 -7.60 -21.20 -10.62
C LEU A 113 -7.69 -22.72 -10.44
N SER A 114 -7.46 -23.52 -11.48
CA SER A 114 -7.50 -24.98 -11.40
C SER A 114 -6.32 -25.59 -10.62
N SER A 115 -5.20 -24.87 -10.52
CA SER A 115 -4.02 -25.31 -9.75
C SER A 115 -4.06 -24.88 -8.27
N MET A 116 -5.07 -24.11 -7.87
CA MET A 116 -5.29 -23.70 -6.49
C MET A 116 -6.37 -24.57 -5.83
N SER A 117 -6.33 -24.68 -4.51
CA SER A 117 -7.33 -25.42 -3.72
C SER A 117 -7.77 -24.66 -2.47
N GLY A 118 -8.89 -25.11 -1.87
CA GLY A 118 -9.41 -24.60 -0.61
C GLY A 118 -9.72 -23.10 -0.60
N VAL A 119 -9.49 -22.46 0.55
CA VAL A 119 -9.79 -21.04 0.79
C VAL A 119 -9.04 -20.13 -0.17
N ASN A 120 -7.79 -20.45 -0.52
CA ASN A 120 -7.00 -19.65 -1.48
C ASN A 120 -7.64 -19.64 -2.87
N GLN A 121 -8.19 -20.77 -3.33
CA GLN A 121 -8.92 -20.83 -4.59
C GLN A 121 -10.20 -20.00 -4.53
N LEU A 122 -10.96 -20.08 -3.43
CA LEU A 122 -12.17 -19.26 -3.23
C LEU A 122 -11.83 -17.77 -3.25
N MET A 123 -10.77 -17.35 -2.54
CA MET A 123 -10.30 -15.97 -2.56
C MET A 123 -9.91 -15.53 -3.97
N ALA A 124 -9.15 -16.33 -4.72
CA ALA A 124 -8.78 -16.01 -6.09
C ALA A 124 -10.00 -15.86 -7.01
N LYS A 125 -11.01 -16.73 -6.86
CA LYS A 125 -12.29 -16.64 -7.56
C LYS A 125 -13.06 -15.36 -7.20
N LEU A 126 -13.07 -14.93 -5.94
CA LEU A 126 -13.68 -13.68 -5.49
C LEU A 126 -12.94 -12.44 -6.03
N LEU A 127 -11.61 -12.45 -6.01
CA LEU A 127 -10.79 -11.36 -6.58
C LEU A 127 -11.09 -11.18 -8.07
N TYR A 128 -11.11 -12.29 -8.81
CA TYR A 128 -11.36 -12.27 -10.26
C TYR A 128 -12.83 -11.96 -10.60
N GLY A 129 -13.78 -12.69 -10.00
CA GLY A 129 -15.21 -12.61 -10.35
C GLY A 129 -15.91 -11.37 -9.81
N CYS A 130 -15.49 -10.86 -8.64
CA CYS A 130 -16.11 -9.71 -8.00
C CYS A 130 -15.27 -8.43 -8.10
N GLY A 131 -14.08 -8.48 -8.73
CA GLY A 131 -13.20 -7.30 -8.89
C GLY A 131 -12.74 -6.71 -7.55
N LEU A 132 -12.55 -7.56 -6.54
CA LEU A 132 -12.06 -7.16 -5.23
C LEU A 132 -10.55 -6.93 -5.26
N ARG A 133 -10.08 -5.93 -4.51
CA ARG A 133 -8.66 -5.84 -4.17
C ARG A 133 -8.32 -6.87 -3.11
N LEU A 134 -7.05 -7.27 -3.02
CA LEU A 134 -6.59 -8.26 -2.03
C LEU A 134 -7.08 -7.94 -0.60
N MET A 135 -6.89 -6.70 -0.15
CA MET A 135 -7.31 -6.30 1.20
C MET A 135 -8.83 -6.19 1.36
N GLU A 136 -9.57 -5.96 0.28
CA GLU A 136 -11.04 -5.96 0.31
C GLU A 136 -11.55 -7.40 0.49
N CYS A 137 -10.96 -8.36 -0.24
CA CYS A 137 -11.29 -9.79 -0.11
C CYS A 137 -10.94 -10.35 1.29
N VAL A 138 -9.74 -10.06 1.79
CA VAL A 138 -9.28 -10.57 3.11
C VAL A 138 -10.09 -10.00 4.28
N ARG A 139 -10.67 -8.81 4.11
CA ARG A 139 -11.47 -8.12 5.16
C ARG A 139 -12.97 -8.26 4.96
N LEU A 140 -13.40 -9.01 3.95
CA LEU A 140 -14.81 -9.21 3.65
C LEU A 140 -15.50 -9.86 4.85
N ARG A 141 -16.67 -9.34 5.22
CA ARG A 141 -17.46 -9.86 6.34
C ARG A 141 -18.71 -10.53 5.79
N VAL A 142 -19.20 -11.55 6.50
CA VAL A 142 -20.42 -12.28 6.11
C VAL A 142 -21.61 -11.34 5.89
N LYS A 143 -21.79 -10.35 6.77
CA LYS A 143 -22.87 -9.35 6.68
C LYS A 143 -22.80 -8.42 5.47
N ASP A 144 -21.65 -8.36 4.81
CA ASP A 144 -21.44 -7.52 3.64
C ASP A 144 -21.71 -8.29 2.33
N ILE A 145 -22.15 -9.55 2.42
CA ILE A 145 -22.52 -10.41 1.28
C ILE A 145 -24.04 -10.56 1.24
N ASP A 146 -24.65 -10.08 0.15
CA ASP A 146 -26.07 -10.26 -0.11
C ASP A 146 -26.27 -11.34 -1.18
N PHE A 147 -26.70 -12.52 -0.74
CA PHE A 147 -26.94 -13.67 -1.62
C PHE A 147 -28.24 -13.56 -2.42
N GLU A 148 -29.20 -12.72 -2.00
CA GLU A 148 -30.47 -12.53 -2.70
C GLU A 148 -30.30 -11.52 -3.83
N GLN A 149 -29.65 -10.40 -3.53
CA GLN A 149 -29.45 -9.29 -4.46
C GLN A 149 -28.14 -9.39 -5.26
N ASN A 150 -27.41 -10.51 -5.15
CA ASN A 150 -26.20 -10.77 -5.93
C ASN A 150 -25.15 -9.67 -5.86
N HIS A 151 -24.89 -9.14 -4.67
CA HIS A 151 -23.88 -8.11 -4.51
C HIS A 151 -23.07 -8.25 -3.21
N ILE A 152 -21.92 -7.61 -3.22
CA ILE A 152 -21.02 -7.48 -2.09
C ILE A 152 -20.81 -6.00 -1.81
N ILE A 153 -20.99 -5.61 -0.55
CA ILE A 153 -20.68 -4.26 -0.09
C ILE A 153 -19.21 -4.23 0.35
N VAL A 154 -18.38 -3.55 -0.42
CA VAL A 154 -16.96 -3.34 -0.07
C VAL A 154 -16.86 -2.11 0.83
N ARG A 155 -16.51 -2.35 2.10
CA ARG A 155 -16.29 -1.31 3.10
C ARG A 155 -14.90 -0.69 2.99
N ASP A 156 -14.79 0.59 3.34
CA ASP A 156 -13.52 1.31 3.43
C ASP A 156 -12.67 1.22 2.15
N GLY A 157 -13.33 1.36 0.99
CA GLY A 157 -12.66 1.45 -0.29
C GLY A 157 -11.73 2.67 -0.38
N LYS A 158 -11.12 2.89 -1.55
CA LYS A 158 -10.20 4.02 -1.76
C LYS A 158 -10.86 5.34 -1.32
N GLY A 159 -10.22 6.03 -0.37
CA GLY A 159 -10.74 7.27 0.20
C GLY A 159 -11.80 7.09 1.29
N MET A 160 -11.86 5.92 1.93
CA MET A 160 -12.87 5.58 2.95
C MET A 160 -14.30 5.64 2.42
N LYS A 161 -14.48 5.27 1.14
CA LYS A 161 -15.80 5.22 0.50
C LYS A 161 -16.22 3.79 0.29
N ASP A 162 -17.44 3.49 0.70
CA ASP A 162 -18.07 2.21 0.42
C ASP A 162 -18.43 2.12 -1.08
N ARG A 163 -18.37 0.90 -1.62
CA ARG A 163 -18.85 0.62 -2.98
C ARG A 163 -19.53 -0.75 -3.02
N SER A 164 -20.48 -0.91 -3.93
CA SER A 164 -21.05 -2.22 -4.25
C SER A 164 -20.30 -2.87 -5.42
N THR A 165 -20.22 -4.20 -5.43
CA THR A 165 -19.78 -5.00 -6.57
C THR A 165 -20.65 -6.24 -6.71
N MET A 166 -20.67 -6.85 -7.90
CA MET A 166 -21.51 -8.02 -8.18
C MET A 166 -20.95 -9.28 -7.49
N LEU A 167 -21.85 -10.17 -7.06
CA LEU A 167 -21.56 -11.53 -6.65
C LEU A 167 -22.03 -12.51 -7.75
N PRO A 168 -21.11 -13.15 -8.48
CA PRO A 168 -21.49 -14.17 -9.46
C PRO A 168 -22.18 -15.37 -8.81
N GLU A 169 -23.28 -15.85 -9.42
CA GLU A 169 -24.06 -17.01 -8.95
C GLU A 169 -23.20 -18.26 -8.71
N GLN A 170 -22.20 -18.48 -9.56
CA GLN A 170 -21.28 -19.63 -9.47
C GLN A 170 -20.44 -19.64 -8.18
N LEU A 171 -20.28 -18.50 -7.50
CA LEU A 171 -19.52 -18.40 -6.24
C LEU A 171 -20.39 -18.61 -5.00
N LYS A 172 -21.72 -18.51 -5.11
CA LYS A 172 -22.62 -18.72 -3.97
C LYS A 172 -22.48 -20.07 -3.29
N PRO A 173 -22.47 -21.23 -4.00
CA PRO A 173 -22.33 -22.52 -3.34
C PRO A 173 -20.99 -22.64 -2.61
N LEU A 174 -19.90 -22.16 -3.22
CA LEU A 174 -18.57 -22.17 -2.62
C LEU A 174 -18.48 -21.30 -1.36
N LEU A 175 -19.14 -20.14 -1.37
CA LEU A 175 -19.24 -19.27 -0.20
C LEU A 175 -20.09 -19.90 0.90
N LYS A 176 -21.23 -20.50 0.56
CA LYS A 176 -22.10 -21.18 1.54
C LYS A 176 -21.36 -22.33 2.22
N GLU A 177 -20.69 -23.18 1.45
CA GLU A 177 -19.84 -24.27 1.95
C GLU A 177 -18.73 -23.73 2.88
N HIS A 178 -18.06 -22.65 2.48
CA HIS A 178 -17.05 -22.01 3.33
C HIS A 178 -17.64 -21.50 4.66
N LEU A 179 -18.83 -20.90 4.63
CA LEU A 179 -19.51 -20.39 5.83
C LEU A 179 -19.95 -21.51 6.79
N GLU A 180 -20.28 -22.69 6.28
CA GLU A 180 -20.58 -23.87 7.11
C GLU A 180 -19.35 -24.36 7.85
N GLY A 181 -18.16 -24.33 7.22
CA GLY A 181 -16.91 -24.80 7.83
C GLY A 181 -16.23 -23.83 8.80
N VAL A 182 -16.66 -22.56 8.85
CA VAL A 182 -16.09 -21.51 9.73
C VAL A 182 -17.03 -21.15 10.89
N ARG A 183 -18.19 -21.83 10.97
CA ARG A 183 -19.17 -21.65 12.06
C ARG A 183 -18.70 -22.20 13.39
#